data_AF-A0A1V4VVE0-F1
#
_entry.id   AF-A0A1V4VVE0-F1
#
_cell.length_a   1.000
_cell.length_b   1.000
_cell.length_c   1.000
_cell.angle_alpha   90.00
_cell.angle_beta   90.00
_cell.angle_gamma   90.00
#
_symmetry.space_group_name_H-M   'P 1'
#
loop_
_entity.id
_entity.type
_entity.pdbx_description
1 polymer ?
#
loop_
_entity_poly.entity_id
_entity_poly.type
_entity_poly.pdbx_seq_one_letter_code
_entity_poly.pdbx_strand_id
1 'polypeptide(L)'
;MGIERKRKGCRYILCLLSNLLLILLSCFWCSWSPALAAPVKDTVGFVDINSHWAQKDISRLYALELVKGYPDHTFKPDQLVSRLETAVLIVRSGGFTAEAEKAAAKTNNKNDKKSTSSTAAKQIPRVPWGQSYIDLAVRKGFLTPDSPGDYDFDGPATRLEVAELLARAMYLVPPVTGADSAMAEIKSVADAVYAKTFSDLDALKPAEKTFIAAVAYADVMSGYPDGTFRPRESLTRAEMAVILSRLVDRGWVKLPAGRHLAGWISAVDDNKGSKEITLISLSGAQKLKAAGNVQCYRVAEKCTLADSVNFQCEAILDGQKQVSWINLLEQRDDSGQTDKIRGSVKMVVLGEDNYIIVNNMYAEDLFLPLAWDAVLTGNKATKGFNSLKLGNFVDVEVSKGKVRKATLLDVKTTSGKVDRIENGCLYLEGDSSGKKPIWFNHYDYARLVNKEGTRQVQLQAGSPVSITYLDPLPNEIDDEVALEIKVTK
;
A
#
# COMPACT_ATOMS: atom_id res chain seq x y z
N MET A 1 -58.71 -35.15 -79.25
CA MET A 1 -57.56 -34.23 -79.37
C MET A 1 -57.41 -33.50 -78.05
N GLY A 2 -56.32 -33.72 -77.32
CA GLY A 2 -56.07 -33.10 -76.02
C GLY A 2 -54.94 -33.83 -75.31
N ILE A 3 -53.72 -33.32 -75.46
CA ILE A 3 -52.46 -33.95 -75.07
C ILE A 3 -52.29 -33.86 -73.54
N GLU A 4 -52.42 -34.98 -72.84
CA GLU A 4 -52.06 -35.13 -71.43
C GLU A 4 -50.54 -35.26 -71.24
N ARG A 5 -49.97 -34.36 -70.42
CA ARG A 5 -48.57 -34.39 -69.99
C ARG A 5 -48.35 -35.48 -68.94
N LYS A 6 -47.49 -36.45 -69.25
CA LYS A 6 -46.81 -37.32 -68.25
C LYS A 6 -45.37 -36.85 -68.05
N ARG A 7 -44.94 -36.71 -66.78
CA ARG A 7 -43.64 -37.14 -66.23
C ARG A 7 -43.70 -37.00 -64.71
N LYS A 8 -43.96 -38.11 -63.99
CA LYS A 8 -43.00 -39.09 -63.43
C LYS A 8 -42.62 -38.75 -61.96
N GLY A 9 -43.15 -39.55 -61.03
CA GLY A 9 -42.32 -40.20 -60.02
C GLY A 9 -42.15 -39.51 -58.66
N CYS A 10 -43.24 -39.24 -57.95
CA CYS A 10 -43.21 -38.98 -56.50
C CYS A 10 -42.97 -40.31 -55.76
N ARG A 11 -41.70 -40.73 -55.64
CA ARG A 11 -41.31 -41.96 -54.93
C ARG A 11 -40.07 -41.83 -54.05
N TYR A 12 -39.66 -40.61 -53.71
CA TYR A 12 -38.44 -40.36 -52.92
C TYR A 12 -38.62 -39.47 -51.68
N ILE A 13 -39.83 -39.04 -51.33
CA ILE A 13 -40.02 -38.08 -50.22
C ILE A 13 -40.42 -38.75 -48.89
N LEU A 14 -40.92 -39.99 -48.89
CA LEU A 14 -41.30 -40.68 -47.65
C LEU A 14 -40.17 -41.48 -46.96
N CYS A 15 -39.06 -41.78 -47.64
CA CYS A 15 -37.89 -42.44 -47.01
C CYS A 15 -36.83 -41.48 -46.48
N LEU A 16 -36.87 -40.19 -46.84
CA LEU A 16 -35.95 -39.17 -46.31
C LEU A 16 -36.38 -38.63 -44.94
N LEU A 17 -37.65 -38.79 -44.57
CA LEU A 17 -38.18 -38.38 -43.26
C LEU A 17 -37.93 -39.42 -42.14
N SER A 18 -37.59 -40.67 -42.48
CA SER A 18 -37.31 -41.73 -41.48
C SER A 18 -35.83 -41.86 -41.11
N ASN A 19 -34.89 -41.41 -41.97
CA ASN A 19 -33.45 -41.45 -41.68
C ASN A 19 -32.89 -40.13 -41.12
N LEU A 20 -33.66 -39.05 -41.14
CA LEU A 20 -33.25 -37.77 -40.52
C LEU A 20 -33.60 -37.72 -39.02
N LEU A 21 -34.59 -38.50 -38.56
CA LEU A 21 -35.01 -38.52 -37.15
C LEU A 21 -34.17 -39.49 -36.28
N LEU A 22 -33.49 -40.47 -36.88
CA LEU A 22 -32.63 -41.44 -36.16
C LEU A 22 -31.17 -40.99 -36.02
N ILE A 23 -30.72 -39.99 -36.80
CA ILE A 23 -29.39 -39.36 -36.64
C ILE A 23 -29.44 -38.23 -35.60
N LEU A 24 -30.62 -37.67 -35.32
CA LEU A 24 -30.81 -36.65 -34.29
C LEU A 24 -30.97 -37.21 -32.86
N LEU A 25 -31.12 -38.54 -32.69
CA LEU A 25 -31.24 -39.19 -31.37
C LEU A 25 -29.99 -39.95 -30.90
N SER A 26 -28.93 -40.05 -31.72
CA SER A 26 -27.68 -40.76 -31.38
C SER A 26 -26.50 -39.85 -31.01
N CYS A 27 -26.62 -38.53 -31.17
CA CYS A 27 -25.60 -37.57 -30.70
C CYS A 27 -25.87 -37.02 -29.28
N PHE A 28 -26.93 -37.47 -28.60
CA PHE A 28 -27.25 -37.00 -27.24
C PHE A 28 -26.58 -37.80 -26.12
N TRP A 29 -25.90 -38.91 -26.44
CA TRP A 29 -25.16 -39.74 -25.49
C TRP A 29 -23.66 -39.82 -25.83
N CYS A 30 -23.08 -38.73 -26.37
CA CYS A 30 -21.65 -38.49 -26.14
C CYS A 30 -21.53 -37.81 -24.80
N SER A 31 -20.98 -38.53 -23.84
CA SER A 31 -20.63 -38.08 -22.50
C SER A 31 -19.92 -36.72 -22.54
N TRP A 32 -20.69 -35.64 -22.44
CA TRP A 32 -20.24 -34.43 -21.77
C TRP A 32 -20.15 -34.79 -20.30
N SER A 33 -19.07 -35.49 -19.95
CA SER A 33 -18.42 -35.15 -18.71
C SER A 33 -17.92 -33.72 -18.94
N PRO A 34 -18.48 -32.68 -18.29
CA PRO A 34 -17.60 -31.59 -17.96
C PRO A 34 -16.50 -32.26 -17.16
N ALA A 35 -15.32 -32.44 -17.77
CA ALA A 35 -14.13 -32.50 -16.96
C ALA A 35 -14.25 -31.22 -16.13
N LEU A 36 -14.62 -31.39 -14.86
CA LEU A 36 -14.34 -30.41 -13.83
C LEU A 36 -12.82 -30.32 -13.92
N ALA A 37 -12.34 -29.44 -14.80
CA ALA A 37 -11.00 -28.93 -14.72
C ALA A 37 -10.97 -28.38 -13.30
N ALA A 38 -10.32 -29.14 -12.41
CA ALA A 38 -9.94 -28.61 -11.11
C ALA A 38 -9.35 -27.23 -11.41
N PRO A 39 -9.73 -26.17 -10.68
CA PRO A 39 -9.15 -24.86 -10.92
C PRO A 39 -7.64 -25.06 -10.87
N VAL A 40 -6.99 -24.91 -12.03
CA VAL A 40 -5.54 -24.93 -12.11
C VAL A 40 -5.13 -23.83 -11.17
N LYS A 41 -4.46 -24.22 -10.09
CA LYS A 41 -3.98 -23.33 -9.05
C LYS A 41 -3.02 -22.38 -9.75
N ASP A 42 -3.51 -21.19 -10.07
CA ASP A 42 -2.88 -20.26 -11.02
C ASP A 42 -1.57 -19.76 -10.43
N THR A 43 -0.49 -20.51 -10.65
CA THR A 43 0.87 -20.06 -10.42
C THR A 43 1.31 -19.23 -11.61
N VAL A 44 0.72 -18.06 -11.81
CA VAL A 44 1.20 -17.11 -12.83
C VAL A 44 2.22 -16.19 -12.18
N GLY A 45 3.45 -16.69 -12.08
CA GLY A 45 4.66 -15.86 -12.02
C GLY A 45 5.37 -15.94 -13.36
N PHE A 46 6.16 -14.93 -13.72
CA PHE A 46 6.94 -14.98 -14.97
C PHE A 46 8.05 -16.02 -14.86
N VAL A 47 8.14 -16.93 -15.82
CA VAL A 47 9.08 -18.08 -15.75
C VAL A 47 10.53 -17.67 -15.99
N ASP A 48 10.74 -16.58 -16.72
CA ASP A 48 12.02 -16.07 -17.22
C ASP A 48 12.66 -15.02 -16.30
N ILE A 49 12.05 -14.71 -15.15
CA ILE A 49 12.63 -13.80 -14.16
C ILE A 49 13.22 -14.53 -12.96
N ASN A 50 13.22 -15.87 -12.95
CA ASN A 50 13.77 -16.63 -11.84
C ASN A 50 15.27 -16.37 -11.71
N SER A 51 15.70 -15.94 -10.52
CA SER A 51 17.07 -15.52 -10.22
C SER A 51 17.56 -14.30 -11.01
N HIS A 52 16.65 -13.62 -11.73
CA HIS A 52 16.96 -12.38 -12.42
C HIS A 52 17.08 -11.23 -11.41
N TRP A 53 18.04 -10.32 -11.59
CA TRP A 53 18.30 -9.23 -10.63
C TRP A 53 17.10 -8.32 -10.39
N ALA A 54 16.28 -8.08 -11.43
CA ALA A 54 15.04 -7.28 -11.36
C ALA A 54 13.80 -8.08 -10.92
N GLN A 55 13.94 -9.35 -10.50
CA GLN A 55 12.81 -10.23 -10.17
C GLN A 55 11.88 -9.62 -9.12
N LYS A 56 12.45 -9.05 -8.06
CA LYS A 56 11.70 -8.41 -6.98
C LYS A 56 10.85 -7.26 -7.52
N ASP A 57 11.45 -6.36 -8.30
CA ASP A 57 10.77 -5.19 -8.86
C ASP A 57 9.70 -5.57 -9.88
N ILE A 58 10.01 -6.50 -10.79
CA ILE A 58 9.05 -6.97 -11.80
C ILE A 58 7.82 -7.60 -11.13
N SER A 59 8.05 -8.50 -10.16
CA SER A 59 6.95 -9.16 -9.46
C SER A 59 6.13 -8.19 -8.59
N ARG A 60 6.78 -7.17 -8.00
CA ARG A 60 6.10 -6.08 -7.29
C ARG A 60 5.17 -5.31 -8.21
N LEU A 61 5.68 -4.85 -9.36
CA LEU A 61 4.89 -4.09 -10.33
C LEU A 61 3.76 -4.92 -10.94
N TYR A 62 3.97 -6.24 -11.09
CA TYR A 62 2.92 -7.15 -11.52
C TYR A 62 1.80 -7.26 -10.47
N ALA A 63 2.16 -7.41 -9.18
CA ALA A 63 1.20 -7.41 -8.07
C ALA A 63 0.41 -6.09 -7.97
N LEU A 64 1.05 -4.96 -8.32
CA LEU A 64 0.41 -3.64 -8.42
C LEU A 64 -0.40 -3.43 -9.71
N GLU A 65 -0.40 -4.40 -10.63
CA GLU A 65 -1.05 -4.34 -11.94
C GLU A 65 -0.51 -3.20 -12.85
N LEU A 66 0.70 -2.73 -12.59
CA LEU A 66 1.37 -1.68 -13.37
C LEU A 66 2.02 -2.23 -14.64
N VAL A 67 2.50 -3.47 -14.58
CA VAL A 67 3.08 -4.19 -15.72
C VAL A 67 2.36 -5.52 -15.95
N LYS A 68 2.42 -6.01 -17.19
CA LYS A 68 1.91 -7.31 -17.61
C LYS A 68 2.98 -8.03 -18.41
N GLY A 69 2.99 -9.35 -18.33
CA GLY A 69 3.82 -10.19 -19.20
C GLY A 69 3.08 -10.60 -20.47
N TYR A 70 3.72 -11.49 -21.21
CA TYR A 70 3.21 -12.04 -22.45
C TYR A 70 2.29 -13.26 -22.19
N PRO A 71 1.46 -13.65 -23.17
CA PRO A 71 0.58 -14.82 -23.06
C PRO A 71 1.32 -16.15 -22.81
N ASP A 72 2.62 -16.20 -23.06
CA ASP A 72 3.51 -17.35 -22.82
C ASP A 72 4.09 -17.39 -21.39
N HIS A 73 3.57 -16.55 -20.48
CA HIS A 73 4.03 -16.42 -19.09
C HIS A 73 5.47 -15.90 -18.94
N THR A 74 5.97 -15.14 -19.91
CA THR A 74 7.27 -14.45 -19.83
C THR A 74 7.13 -12.95 -19.59
N PHE A 75 8.17 -12.31 -19.05
CA PHE A 75 8.28 -10.85 -18.95
C PHE A 75 9.22 -10.25 -20.00
N LYS A 76 10.20 -11.04 -20.45
CA LYS A 76 11.33 -10.70 -21.32
C LYS A 76 12.20 -9.59 -20.72
N PRO A 77 12.82 -9.83 -19.54
CA PRO A 77 13.51 -8.77 -18.78
C PRO A 77 14.66 -8.12 -19.56
N ASP A 78 15.42 -8.89 -20.34
CA ASP A 78 16.58 -8.41 -21.09
C ASP A 78 16.23 -7.82 -22.47
N GLN A 79 14.97 -7.89 -22.88
CA GLN A 79 14.53 -7.27 -24.12
C GLN A 79 14.53 -5.74 -23.96
N LEU A 80 14.98 -5.02 -24.98
CA LEU A 80 14.89 -3.56 -25.02
C LEU A 80 13.43 -3.09 -24.99
N VAL A 81 13.15 -2.06 -24.19
CA VAL A 81 11.82 -1.44 -24.12
C VAL A 81 11.67 -0.43 -25.25
N SER A 82 10.52 -0.42 -25.93
CA SER A 82 10.28 0.55 -27.01
C SER A 82 9.95 1.93 -26.48
N ARG A 83 10.10 2.96 -27.31
CA ARG A 83 9.65 4.33 -26.99
C ARG A 83 8.16 4.40 -26.72
N LEU A 84 7.35 3.64 -27.48
CA LEU A 84 5.91 3.51 -27.25
C LEU A 84 5.60 2.92 -25.87
N GLU A 85 6.21 1.78 -25.53
CA GLU A 85 6.01 1.13 -24.24
C GLU A 85 6.41 2.06 -23.09
N THR A 86 7.56 2.71 -23.22
CA THR A 86 8.08 3.69 -22.25
C THR A 86 7.09 4.83 -22.01
N ALA A 87 6.60 5.45 -23.10
CA ALA A 87 5.66 6.55 -23.01
C ALA A 87 4.34 6.15 -22.33
N VAL A 88 3.79 4.99 -22.72
CA VAL A 88 2.54 4.51 -22.11
C VAL A 88 2.74 4.17 -20.63
N LEU A 89 3.84 3.50 -20.27
CA LEU A 89 4.12 3.14 -18.88
C LEU A 89 4.27 4.38 -17.99
N ILE A 90 5.04 5.40 -18.41
CA ILE A 90 5.24 6.62 -17.62
C ILE A 90 3.94 7.41 -17.47
N VAL A 91 3.20 7.62 -18.56
CA VAL A 91 1.94 8.38 -18.52
C VAL A 91 0.89 7.67 -17.65
N ARG A 92 0.81 6.33 -17.74
CA ARG A 92 -0.07 5.52 -16.89
C ARG A 92 0.32 5.63 -15.42
N SER A 93 1.61 5.46 -15.12
CA SER A 93 2.14 5.55 -13.75
C SER A 93 1.97 6.94 -13.13
N GLY A 94 2.01 8.00 -13.94
CA GLY A 94 1.69 9.37 -13.53
C GLY A 94 0.20 9.64 -13.25
N GLY A 95 -0.67 8.63 -13.34
CA GLY A 95 -2.09 8.75 -13.01
C GLY A 95 -2.97 9.35 -14.13
N PHE A 96 -2.45 9.44 -15.36
CA PHE A 96 -3.16 10.06 -16.48
C PHE A 96 -4.05 9.09 -17.29
N THR A 97 -4.22 7.84 -16.83
CA THR A 97 -5.03 6.81 -17.51
C THR A 97 -6.44 7.28 -17.84
N ALA A 98 -7.18 7.77 -16.85
CA ALA A 98 -8.56 8.20 -17.05
C ALA A 98 -8.67 9.39 -18.03
N GLU A 99 -7.66 10.26 -18.06
CA GLU A 99 -7.62 11.39 -19.00
C GLU A 99 -7.34 10.92 -20.43
N ALA A 100 -6.38 10.00 -20.60
CA ALA A 100 -6.06 9.40 -21.90
C ALA A 100 -7.26 8.63 -22.47
N GLU A 101 -7.94 7.82 -21.65
CA GLU A 101 -9.11 7.04 -22.08
C GLU A 101 -10.30 7.93 -22.44
N LYS A 102 -10.57 9.00 -21.67
CA LYS A 102 -11.60 9.99 -22.01
C LYS A 102 -11.32 10.68 -23.33
N ALA A 103 -10.05 11.00 -23.61
CA ALA A 103 -9.66 11.60 -24.88
C ALA A 103 -9.89 10.63 -26.06
N ALA A 104 -9.63 9.32 -25.87
CA ALA A 104 -9.91 8.30 -26.88
C ALA A 104 -11.41 8.15 -27.17
N ALA A 105 -12.25 8.20 -26.14
CA ALA A 105 -13.70 8.05 -26.27
C ALA A 105 -14.36 9.19 -27.07
N LYS A 106 -13.86 10.42 -26.95
CA LYS A 106 -14.34 11.58 -27.72
C LYS A 106 -14.09 11.42 -29.22
N THR A 107 -12.97 10.82 -29.61
CA THR A 107 -12.60 10.61 -31.03
C THR A 107 -13.46 9.53 -31.71
N ASN A 108 -14.02 8.58 -30.95
CA ASN A 108 -14.89 7.53 -31.48
C ASN A 108 -16.36 7.96 -31.67
N ASN A 109 -16.75 9.12 -31.13
CA ASN A 109 -18.09 9.66 -31.31
C ASN A 109 -18.18 10.39 -32.66
N LYS A 110 -18.51 9.63 -33.71
CA LYS A 110 -18.73 10.12 -35.08
C LYS A 110 -19.84 11.18 -35.10
N ASN A 111 -19.48 12.46 -34.99
CA ASN A 111 -20.24 13.58 -35.58
C ASN A 111 -19.41 14.87 -35.81
N ASP A 112 -18.14 14.94 -35.40
CA ASP A 112 -17.30 16.11 -35.71
C ASP A 112 -16.64 16.00 -37.10
N LYS A 113 -17.46 16.21 -38.14
CA LYS A 113 -16.98 16.68 -39.46
C LYS A 113 -16.65 18.18 -39.40
N LYS A 114 -15.73 18.61 -38.53
CA LYS A 114 -15.00 19.88 -38.69
C LYS A 114 -13.85 20.00 -37.69
N SER A 115 -12.68 19.50 -38.05
CA SER A 115 -11.44 20.09 -37.56
C SER A 115 -10.65 20.55 -38.78
N THR A 116 -10.97 21.77 -39.23
CA THR A 116 -10.22 22.52 -40.23
C THR A 116 -9.56 23.70 -39.54
N SER A 117 -8.31 23.52 -39.13
CA SER A 117 -7.19 24.47 -39.22
C SER A 117 -5.98 23.81 -38.53
N SER A 118 -4.74 23.88 -39.01
CA SER A 118 -4.17 24.43 -40.22
C SER A 118 -2.68 24.05 -40.21
N THR A 119 -2.12 23.88 -41.41
CA THR A 119 -0.68 23.72 -41.73
C THR A 119 -0.16 22.30 -41.58
N ALA A 120 0.61 21.87 -42.59
CA ALA A 120 1.30 20.60 -42.71
C ALA A 120 2.41 20.41 -41.65
N ALA A 121 2.04 20.53 -40.38
CA ALA A 121 2.83 20.07 -39.26
C ALA A 121 2.66 18.55 -39.19
N LYS A 122 3.74 17.82 -39.45
CA LYS A 122 3.88 16.37 -39.36
C LYS A 122 3.04 15.79 -38.21
N GLN A 123 1.88 15.22 -38.54
CA GLN A 123 0.98 14.58 -37.58
C GLN A 123 1.70 13.43 -36.88
N ILE A 124 1.49 13.25 -35.57
CA ILE A 124 2.03 12.10 -34.82
C ILE A 124 1.61 10.80 -35.54
N PRO A 125 2.56 9.89 -35.83
CA PRO A 125 2.30 8.59 -36.42
C PRO A 125 1.23 7.83 -35.65
N ARG A 126 0.41 7.06 -36.37
CA ARG A 126 -0.48 6.11 -35.73
C ARG A 126 0.32 4.97 -35.15
N VAL A 127 0.12 4.69 -33.87
CA VAL A 127 0.73 3.55 -33.17
C VAL A 127 -0.26 2.39 -33.03
N PRO A 128 0.20 1.12 -32.98
CA PRO A 128 -0.69 -0.05 -32.95
C PRO A 128 -1.58 -0.12 -31.70
N TRP A 129 -1.13 0.46 -30.59
CA TRP A 129 -1.86 0.56 -29.34
C TRP A 129 -1.37 1.78 -28.56
N GLY A 130 -2.14 2.22 -27.56
CA GLY A 130 -1.71 3.32 -26.69
C GLY A 130 -1.73 4.72 -27.31
N GLN A 131 -2.34 4.90 -28.51
CA GLN A 131 -2.39 6.20 -29.21
C GLN A 131 -2.84 7.35 -28.31
N SER A 132 -3.89 7.14 -27.51
CA SER A 132 -4.42 8.20 -26.64
C SER A 132 -3.46 8.65 -25.54
N TYR A 133 -2.56 7.76 -25.10
CA TYR A 133 -1.50 8.10 -24.16
C TYR A 133 -0.40 8.90 -24.85
N ILE A 134 -0.02 8.55 -26.07
CA ILE A 134 0.94 9.32 -26.88
C ILE A 134 0.38 10.73 -27.15
N ASP A 135 -0.86 10.81 -27.63
CA ASP A 135 -1.52 12.09 -27.90
C ASP A 135 -1.60 12.94 -26.62
N LEU A 136 -1.85 12.32 -25.47
CA LEU A 136 -1.85 13.03 -24.19
C LEU A 136 -0.46 13.49 -23.78
N ALA A 137 0.56 12.65 -23.92
CA ALA A 137 1.95 12.98 -23.59
C ALA A 137 2.44 14.17 -24.41
N VAL A 138 2.14 14.20 -25.71
CA VAL A 138 2.50 15.33 -26.58
C VAL A 138 1.70 16.58 -26.22
N ARG A 139 0.37 16.46 -26.03
CA ARG A 139 -0.48 17.61 -25.66
C ARG A 139 -0.09 18.24 -24.32
N LYS A 140 0.33 17.42 -23.34
CA LYS A 140 0.81 17.90 -22.04
C LYS A 140 2.26 18.37 -22.08
N GLY A 141 2.96 18.25 -23.21
CA GLY A 141 4.35 18.65 -23.34
C GLY A 141 5.34 17.71 -22.65
N PHE A 142 4.92 16.49 -22.28
CA PHE A 142 5.80 15.48 -21.70
C PHE A 142 6.71 14.86 -22.76
N LEU A 143 6.16 14.56 -23.93
CA LEU A 143 6.89 14.02 -25.07
C LEU A 143 7.00 15.10 -26.16
N THR A 144 8.22 15.47 -26.54
CA THR A 144 8.50 16.46 -27.59
C THR A 144 9.38 15.84 -28.69
N PRO A 145 8.80 15.08 -29.62
CA PRO A 145 9.58 14.49 -30.70
C PRO A 145 10.08 15.58 -31.65
N ASP A 146 11.39 15.63 -31.93
CA ASP A 146 12.01 16.63 -32.81
C ASP A 146 11.38 16.64 -34.23
N SER A 147 10.96 15.46 -34.71
CA SER A 147 10.24 15.28 -35.96
C SER A 147 9.02 14.40 -35.70
N PRO A 148 7.89 14.97 -35.24
CA PRO A 148 6.76 14.20 -34.73
C PRO A 148 6.26 13.14 -35.71
N GLY A 149 6.19 13.47 -37.01
CA GLY A 149 5.68 12.58 -38.08
C GLY A 149 6.55 11.41 -38.49
N ASP A 150 7.83 11.44 -38.12
CA ASP A 150 8.79 10.37 -38.42
C ASP A 150 9.35 9.75 -37.12
N TYR A 151 8.69 10.02 -35.98
CA TYR A 151 9.16 9.54 -34.70
C TYR A 151 9.00 8.02 -34.61
N ASP A 152 10.13 7.33 -34.44
CA ASP A 152 10.18 5.87 -34.35
C ASP A 152 9.74 5.37 -32.97
N PHE A 153 8.43 5.15 -32.83
CA PHE A 153 7.82 4.65 -31.61
C PHE A 153 8.16 3.18 -31.29
N ASP A 154 8.49 2.39 -32.31
CA ASP A 154 8.77 0.96 -32.16
C ASP A 154 10.23 0.70 -31.80
N GLY A 155 11.13 1.62 -32.14
CA GLY A 155 12.54 1.57 -31.78
C GLY A 155 12.82 1.63 -30.27
N PRO A 156 14.02 1.21 -29.85
CA PRO A 156 14.38 1.12 -28.43
C PRO A 156 14.56 2.50 -27.80
N ALA A 157 14.02 2.68 -26.59
CA ALA A 157 14.14 3.92 -25.83
C ALA A 157 15.51 4.03 -25.16
N THR A 158 16.19 5.15 -25.33
CA THR A 158 17.44 5.45 -24.64
C THR A 158 17.21 5.98 -23.23
N ARG A 159 18.22 5.84 -22.37
CA ARG A 159 18.21 6.36 -20.99
C ARG A 159 17.93 7.86 -20.93
N LEU A 160 18.48 8.64 -21.87
CA LEU A 160 18.21 10.08 -21.97
C LEU A 160 16.75 10.38 -22.33
N GLU A 161 16.17 9.67 -23.29
CA GLU A 161 14.76 9.87 -23.69
C GLU A 161 13.81 9.54 -22.53
N VAL A 162 14.11 8.48 -21.77
CA VAL A 162 13.35 8.10 -20.57
C VAL A 162 13.51 9.17 -19.47
N ALA A 163 14.72 9.68 -19.26
CA ALA A 163 14.98 10.74 -18.29
C ALA A 163 14.24 12.05 -18.63
N GLU A 164 14.25 12.47 -19.90
CA GLU A 164 13.51 13.64 -20.36
C GLU A 164 12.01 13.50 -20.12
N LEU A 165 11.44 12.36 -20.52
CA LEU A 165 10.03 12.10 -20.37
C LEU A 165 9.62 12.05 -18.88
N LEU A 166 10.41 11.39 -18.03
CA LEU A 166 10.16 11.35 -16.58
C LEU A 166 10.27 12.74 -15.95
N ALA A 167 11.34 13.48 -16.24
CA ALA A 167 11.57 14.81 -15.68
C ALA A 167 10.37 15.74 -15.94
N ARG A 168 9.78 15.67 -17.14
CA ARG A 168 8.60 16.47 -17.50
C ARG A 168 7.30 15.92 -16.96
N ALA A 169 7.08 14.61 -17.05
CA ALA A 169 5.85 13.98 -16.55
C ALA A 169 5.71 14.14 -15.02
N MET A 170 6.83 14.19 -14.31
CA MET A 170 6.91 14.43 -12.87
C MET A 170 6.98 15.92 -12.50
N TYR A 171 6.97 16.82 -13.49
CA TYR A 171 7.12 18.27 -13.28
C TYR A 171 8.42 18.66 -12.53
N LEU A 172 9.44 17.79 -12.54
CA LEU A 172 10.79 18.14 -12.07
C LEU A 172 11.45 19.17 -13.00
N VAL A 173 11.06 19.10 -14.27
CA VAL A 173 11.30 20.14 -15.27
C VAL A 173 9.94 20.50 -15.87
N PRO A 174 9.57 21.80 -15.95
CA PRO A 174 8.29 22.19 -16.52
C PRO A 174 8.08 21.60 -17.92
N PRO A 175 6.90 21.02 -18.20
CA PRO A 175 6.62 20.50 -19.54
C PRO A 175 6.45 21.63 -20.55
N VAL A 176 6.78 21.35 -21.82
CA VAL A 176 6.75 22.36 -22.88
C VAL A 176 5.32 22.58 -23.35
N THR A 177 4.64 23.59 -22.79
CA THR A 177 3.29 23.99 -23.20
C THR A 177 3.33 25.35 -23.90
N GLY A 178 3.63 25.37 -25.21
CA GLY A 178 3.69 26.59 -26.04
C GLY A 178 5.11 26.97 -26.50
N ALA A 179 5.21 28.03 -27.32
CA ALA A 179 6.47 28.44 -27.97
C ALA A 179 7.48 29.15 -27.03
N ASP A 180 7.04 29.57 -25.83
CA ASP A 180 7.79 30.49 -24.95
C ASP A 180 8.17 29.91 -23.58
N SER A 181 8.10 28.59 -23.34
CA SER A 181 8.63 28.01 -22.07
C SER A 181 10.16 27.93 -22.13
N ALA A 182 10.79 29.11 -22.13
CA ALA A 182 12.23 29.27 -22.26
C ALA A 182 12.94 28.62 -21.06
N MET A 183 13.96 27.84 -21.40
CA MET A 183 14.94 27.16 -20.55
C MET A 183 15.67 28.03 -19.51
N ALA A 184 15.28 29.29 -19.32
CA ALA A 184 15.96 30.29 -18.50
C ALA A 184 15.85 30.03 -16.99
N GLU A 185 14.71 29.52 -16.50
CA GLU A 185 14.55 29.20 -15.06
C GLU A 185 15.25 27.89 -14.66
N ILE A 186 15.53 27.02 -15.61
CA ILE A 186 16.15 25.71 -15.38
C ILE A 186 17.65 25.82 -15.11
N LYS A 187 18.31 26.85 -15.67
CA LYS A 187 19.75 27.09 -15.51
C LYS A 187 20.15 27.29 -14.04
N SER A 188 19.33 27.97 -13.23
CA SER A 188 19.64 28.22 -11.80
C SER A 188 19.39 27.01 -10.90
N VAL A 189 18.45 26.13 -11.26
CA VAL A 189 18.17 24.88 -10.54
C VAL A 189 19.27 23.85 -10.83
N ALA A 190 19.74 23.77 -12.08
CA ALA A 190 20.84 22.90 -12.46
C ALA A 190 22.14 23.21 -11.70
N ASP A 191 22.46 24.48 -11.46
CA ASP A 191 23.65 24.91 -10.71
C ASP A 191 23.56 24.58 -9.21
N ALA A 192 22.35 24.49 -8.64
CA ALA A 192 22.11 24.19 -7.22
C ALA A 192 21.99 22.67 -6.91
N VAL A 193 21.74 21.83 -7.91
CA VAL A 193 21.41 20.39 -7.75
C VAL A 193 22.65 19.47 -7.77
N TYR A 194 23.86 20.00 -7.97
CA TYR A 194 25.09 19.21 -8.08
C TYR A 194 25.56 18.56 -6.78
N ALA A 195 25.24 17.27 -6.61
CA ALA A 195 25.95 16.37 -5.70
C ALA A 195 26.17 14.94 -6.24
N LYS A 196 25.88 14.67 -7.53
CA LYS A 196 26.28 13.42 -8.19
C LYS A 196 26.61 13.68 -9.65
N THR A 197 27.88 14.01 -9.92
CA THR A 197 28.37 14.23 -11.28
C THR A 197 28.60 12.88 -11.95
N PHE A 198 27.96 12.65 -13.09
CA PHE A 198 28.27 11.51 -13.95
C PHE A 198 29.40 11.88 -14.91
N SER A 199 30.34 10.97 -15.15
CA SER A 199 31.58 11.25 -15.89
C SER A 199 31.41 11.33 -17.42
N ASP A 200 30.23 11.01 -17.94
CA ASP A 200 29.96 10.83 -19.38
C ASP A 200 28.95 11.84 -19.95
N LEU A 201 28.70 12.95 -19.25
CA LEU A 201 27.71 13.94 -19.68
C LEU A 201 28.28 15.07 -20.51
N ASP A 202 29.60 15.24 -20.60
CA ASP A 202 30.21 16.45 -21.15
C ASP A 202 29.74 16.81 -22.56
N ALA A 203 29.56 15.80 -23.41
CA ALA A 203 29.09 15.93 -24.79
C ALA A 203 27.59 16.24 -24.95
N LEU A 204 26.81 16.26 -23.87
CA LEU A 204 25.37 16.54 -23.91
C LEU A 204 25.07 18.04 -23.90
N LYS A 205 23.92 18.40 -24.47
CA LYS A 205 23.37 19.76 -24.40
C LYS A 205 23.01 20.12 -22.95
N PRO A 206 23.03 21.40 -22.55
CA PRO A 206 22.64 21.82 -21.20
C PRO A 206 21.24 21.34 -20.76
N ALA A 207 20.28 21.33 -21.69
CA ALA A 207 18.92 20.83 -21.43
C ALA A 207 18.92 19.33 -21.06
N GLU A 208 19.66 18.51 -21.83
CA GLU A 208 19.80 17.07 -21.61
C GLU A 208 20.45 16.77 -20.25
N LYS A 209 21.51 17.53 -19.89
CA LYS A 209 22.14 17.45 -18.56
C LYS A 209 21.15 17.73 -17.44
N THR A 210 20.25 18.69 -17.64
CA THR A 210 19.24 19.04 -16.64
C THR A 210 18.26 17.89 -16.41
N PHE A 211 17.73 17.27 -17.47
CA PHE A 211 16.79 16.15 -17.30
C PHE A 211 17.42 15.02 -16.50
N ILE A 212 18.67 14.66 -16.81
CA ILE A 212 19.43 13.64 -16.09
C ILE A 212 19.62 14.03 -14.62
N ALA A 213 20.05 15.27 -14.36
CA ALA A 213 20.24 15.77 -12.99
C ALA A 213 18.94 15.74 -12.18
N ALA A 214 17.81 16.14 -12.79
CA ALA A 214 16.51 16.18 -12.14
C ALA A 214 16.03 14.78 -11.71
N VAL A 215 16.09 13.79 -12.61
CA VAL A 215 15.66 12.41 -12.27
C VAL A 215 16.64 11.70 -11.33
N ALA A 216 17.91 12.09 -11.34
CA ALA A 216 18.91 11.58 -10.39
C ALA A 216 18.72 12.17 -8.99
N TYR A 217 18.45 13.48 -8.89
CA TYR A 217 18.15 14.14 -7.62
C TYR A 217 16.86 13.64 -6.99
N ALA A 218 15.84 13.36 -7.80
CA ALA A 218 14.61 12.71 -7.36
C ALA A 218 14.78 11.22 -7.03
N ASP A 219 15.98 10.64 -7.24
CA ASP A 219 16.34 9.24 -7.06
C ASP A 219 15.41 8.26 -7.81
N VAL A 220 14.97 8.68 -8.99
CA VAL A 220 14.16 7.85 -9.88
C VAL A 220 15.06 7.07 -10.84
N MET A 221 16.11 7.72 -11.35
CA MET A 221 17.14 7.07 -12.16
C MET A 221 18.51 7.28 -11.53
N SER A 222 19.30 6.22 -11.49
CA SER A 222 20.68 6.25 -11.00
C SER A 222 21.64 5.95 -12.14
N GLY A 223 22.88 6.42 -12.02
CA GLY A 223 23.98 5.93 -12.85
C GLY A 223 24.53 4.58 -12.37
N TYR A 224 25.56 4.13 -13.05
CA TYR A 224 26.22 2.85 -12.83
C TYR A 224 27.36 2.99 -11.81
N PRO A 225 27.83 1.87 -11.22
CA PRO A 225 28.93 1.88 -10.24
C PRO A 225 30.24 2.48 -10.77
N ASP A 226 30.43 2.52 -12.09
CA ASP A 226 31.57 3.14 -12.78
C ASP A 226 31.50 4.68 -12.84
N GLY A 227 30.44 5.29 -12.29
CA GLY A 227 30.25 6.74 -12.28
C GLY A 227 29.59 7.30 -13.55
N THR A 228 29.16 6.46 -14.49
CA THR A 228 28.51 6.89 -15.74
C THR A 228 26.98 6.90 -15.63
N PHE A 229 26.31 7.72 -16.44
CA PHE A 229 24.86 7.66 -16.62
C PHE A 229 24.44 6.84 -17.84
N ARG A 230 25.28 6.78 -18.87
CA ARG A 230 25.08 6.12 -20.17
C ARG A 230 23.85 6.63 -20.94
N PRO A 231 23.79 7.94 -21.24
CA PRO A 231 22.59 8.60 -21.78
C PRO A 231 22.11 8.02 -23.11
N ARG A 232 23.03 7.50 -23.95
CA ARG A 232 22.72 6.96 -25.27
C ARG A 232 22.47 5.45 -25.29
N GLU A 233 22.64 4.76 -24.17
CA GLU A 233 22.30 3.33 -24.09
C GLU A 233 20.79 3.13 -24.03
N SER A 234 20.31 2.09 -24.71
CA SER A 234 18.91 1.68 -24.67
C SER A 234 18.59 0.91 -23.40
N LEU A 235 17.41 1.16 -22.83
CA LEU A 235 16.95 0.47 -21.63
C LEU A 235 16.37 -0.91 -21.95
N THR A 236 16.67 -1.86 -21.07
CA THR A 236 15.95 -3.13 -20.97
C THR A 236 14.61 -2.96 -20.25
N ARG A 237 13.69 -3.90 -20.45
CA ARG A 237 12.42 -3.96 -19.70
C ARG A 237 12.64 -4.13 -18.20
N ALA A 238 13.69 -4.83 -17.80
CA ALA A 238 14.09 -4.97 -16.40
C ALA A 238 14.52 -3.64 -15.77
N GLU A 239 15.37 -2.86 -16.46
CA GLU A 239 15.75 -1.53 -15.98
C GLU A 239 14.56 -0.58 -15.90
N MET A 240 13.65 -0.63 -16.89
CA MET A 240 12.41 0.13 -16.83
C MET A 240 11.53 -0.29 -15.64
N ALA A 241 11.45 -1.58 -15.32
CA ALA A 241 10.74 -2.07 -14.14
C ALA A 241 11.36 -1.53 -12.83
N VAL A 242 12.70 -1.46 -12.73
CA VAL A 242 13.34 -0.87 -11.55
C VAL A 242 13.05 0.62 -11.41
N ILE A 243 13.06 1.37 -12.53
CA ILE A 243 12.67 2.79 -12.52
C ILE A 243 11.23 2.96 -12.05
N LEU A 244 10.30 2.17 -12.58
CA LEU A 244 8.89 2.21 -12.16
C LEU A 244 8.69 1.80 -10.69
N SER A 245 9.44 0.81 -10.19
CA SER A 245 9.42 0.41 -8.78
C SER A 245 9.87 1.55 -7.86
N ARG A 246 10.93 2.29 -8.24
CA ARG A 246 11.36 3.49 -7.53
C ARG A 246 10.32 4.60 -7.55
N LEU A 247 9.59 4.79 -8.65
CA LEU A 247 8.46 5.75 -8.67
C LEU A 247 7.38 5.38 -7.64
N VAL A 248 7.15 4.10 -7.39
CA VAL A 248 6.24 3.63 -6.33
C VAL A 248 6.79 4.01 -4.96
N ASP A 249 8.08 3.73 -4.69
CA ASP A 249 8.72 4.06 -3.40
C ASP A 249 8.71 5.56 -3.10
N ARG A 250 8.87 6.37 -4.15
CA ARG A 250 8.87 7.83 -4.06
C ARG A 250 7.46 8.44 -4.05
N GLY A 251 6.41 7.62 -4.03
CA GLY A 251 5.01 8.08 -3.92
C GLY A 251 4.45 8.73 -5.19
N TRP A 252 5.13 8.63 -6.33
CA TRP A 252 4.66 9.21 -7.60
C TRP A 252 3.55 8.38 -8.24
N VAL A 253 3.55 7.07 -8.00
CA VAL A 253 2.49 6.19 -8.47
C VAL A 253 1.37 6.12 -7.45
N LYS A 254 0.18 6.58 -7.82
CA LYS A 254 -1.01 6.49 -6.97
C LYS A 254 -1.53 5.06 -6.93
N LEU A 255 -1.30 4.38 -5.80
CA LEU A 255 -1.86 3.06 -5.56
C LEU A 255 -3.30 3.17 -5.03
N PRO A 256 -4.22 2.27 -5.43
CA PRO A 256 -5.53 2.18 -4.81
C PRO A 256 -5.41 1.97 -3.29
N ALA A 257 -6.20 2.72 -2.51
CA ALA A 257 -6.19 2.63 -1.06
C ALA A 257 -6.43 1.19 -0.58
N GLY A 258 -5.65 0.76 0.43
CA GLY A 258 -5.76 -0.59 1.00
C GLY A 258 -5.11 -1.71 0.19
N ARG A 259 -4.43 -1.42 -0.93
CA ARG A 259 -3.60 -2.42 -1.63
C ARG A 259 -2.21 -2.57 -1.05
N HIS A 260 -1.65 -1.51 -0.46
CA HIS A 260 -0.36 -1.54 0.21
C HIS A 260 -0.59 -1.58 1.72
N LEU A 261 -0.06 -2.61 2.37
CA LEU A 261 -0.18 -2.84 3.80
C LEU A 261 1.21 -2.91 4.41
N ALA A 262 1.37 -2.35 5.60
CA ALA A 262 2.59 -2.45 6.38
C ALA A 262 2.26 -3.00 7.77
N GLY A 263 3.11 -3.87 8.28
CA GLY A 263 2.93 -4.46 9.59
C GLY A 263 3.85 -5.63 9.84
N TRP A 264 3.62 -6.28 10.97
CA TRP A 264 4.30 -7.48 11.43
C TRP A 264 3.52 -8.73 11.04
N ILE A 265 4.17 -9.74 10.49
CA ILE A 265 3.52 -11.05 10.27
C ILE A 265 3.69 -11.90 11.53
N SER A 266 2.58 -12.09 12.27
CA SER A 266 2.56 -12.86 13.52
C SER A 266 2.35 -14.35 13.32
N ALA A 267 1.67 -14.74 12.23
CA ALA A 267 1.37 -16.13 11.95
C ALA A 267 1.14 -16.33 10.45
N VAL A 268 1.43 -17.55 9.99
CA VAL A 268 1.11 -18.05 8.67
C VAL A 268 0.40 -19.38 8.86
N ASP A 269 -0.88 -19.41 8.54
CA ASP A 269 -1.76 -20.57 8.71
C ASP A 269 -2.02 -21.24 7.35
N ASP A 270 -2.17 -22.57 7.32
CA ASP A 270 -2.65 -23.30 6.15
C ASP A 270 -4.04 -23.90 6.44
N ASN A 271 -5.06 -23.35 5.78
CA ASN A 271 -6.44 -23.78 5.90
C ASN A 271 -6.85 -24.54 4.64
N LYS A 272 -6.62 -25.85 4.62
CA LYS A 272 -7.01 -26.76 3.52
C LYS A 272 -6.44 -26.31 2.15
N GLY A 273 -5.18 -25.86 2.12
CA GLY A 273 -4.50 -25.44 0.91
C GLY A 273 -4.66 -23.95 0.56
N SER A 274 -5.44 -23.20 1.35
CA SER A 274 -5.50 -21.74 1.35
C SER A 274 -4.59 -21.22 2.45
N LYS A 275 -3.49 -20.55 2.08
CA LYS A 275 -2.60 -19.91 3.05
C LYS A 275 -3.19 -18.59 3.51
N GLU A 276 -3.05 -18.29 4.80
CA GLU A 276 -3.46 -17.03 5.40
C GLU A 276 -2.31 -16.46 6.23
N ILE A 277 -2.13 -15.14 6.19
CA ILE A 277 -1.22 -14.44 7.10
C ILE A 277 -2.02 -13.65 8.12
N THR A 278 -1.51 -13.58 9.35
CA THR A 278 -1.97 -12.61 10.35
C THR A 278 -0.99 -11.45 10.39
N LEU A 279 -1.44 -10.28 9.94
CA LEU A 279 -0.67 -9.03 9.94
C LEU A 279 -1.11 -8.18 11.13
N ILE A 280 -0.17 -7.77 11.99
CA ILE A 280 -0.42 -6.83 13.09
C ILE A 280 0.22 -5.49 12.74
N SER A 281 -0.54 -4.42 12.90
CA SER A 281 -0.06 -3.05 12.76
C SER A 281 -0.60 -2.20 13.91
N LEU A 282 -0.23 -0.92 13.95
CA LEU A 282 -0.84 0.05 14.87
C LEU A 282 -2.36 0.20 14.68
N SER A 283 -2.91 -0.24 13.54
CA SER A 283 -4.35 -0.28 13.30
C SER A 283 -5.05 -1.54 13.87
N GLY A 284 -4.27 -2.52 14.33
CA GLY A 284 -4.75 -3.79 14.89
C GLY A 284 -4.29 -5.00 14.08
N ALA A 285 -4.86 -6.17 14.43
CA ALA A 285 -4.60 -7.43 13.76
C ALA A 285 -5.58 -7.67 12.61
N GLN A 286 -5.06 -8.11 11.46
CA GLN A 286 -5.82 -8.44 10.26
C GLN A 286 -5.41 -9.83 9.75
N LYS A 287 -6.39 -10.68 9.46
CA LYS A 287 -6.16 -11.95 8.75
C LYS A 287 -6.38 -11.74 7.26
N LEU A 288 -5.39 -12.13 6.46
CA LEU A 288 -5.36 -11.90 5.03
C LEU A 288 -5.07 -13.20 4.30
N LYS A 289 -5.86 -13.52 3.27
CA LYS A 289 -5.56 -14.65 2.39
C LYS A 289 -4.32 -14.36 1.56
N ALA A 290 -3.43 -15.32 1.44
CA ALA A 290 -2.29 -15.25 0.54
C ALA A 290 -2.63 -15.93 -0.79
N ALA A 291 -2.26 -15.29 -1.89
CA ALA A 291 -2.37 -15.87 -3.21
C ALA A 291 -1.53 -17.15 -3.29
N GLY A 292 -1.96 -18.12 -4.11
CA GLY A 292 -1.28 -19.41 -4.25
C GLY A 292 0.19 -19.30 -4.68
N ASN A 293 0.55 -18.20 -5.34
CA ASN A 293 1.87 -17.85 -5.85
C ASN A 293 2.45 -16.60 -5.20
N VAL A 294 2.10 -16.30 -3.94
CA VAL A 294 2.64 -15.14 -3.21
C VAL A 294 4.17 -15.06 -3.34
N GLN A 295 4.66 -13.89 -3.73
CA GLN A 295 6.09 -13.64 -3.90
C GLN A 295 6.62 -12.99 -2.63
N CYS A 296 7.43 -13.71 -1.85
CA CYS A 296 8.01 -13.19 -0.62
C CYS A 296 9.51 -12.97 -0.79
N TYR A 297 9.99 -11.79 -0.40
CA TYR A 297 11.38 -11.39 -0.53
C TYR A 297 11.94 -10.90 0.80
N ARG A 298 13.20 -11.22 1.08
CA ARG A 298 13.98 -10.59 2.14
C ARG A 298 15.21 -9.97 1.50
N VAL A 299 15.37 -8.66 1.67
CA VAL A 299 16.37 -7.89 0.92
C VAL A 299 16.12 -8.02 -0.59
N ALA A 300 16.89 -8.84 -1.32
CA ALA A 300 16.73 -9.11 -2.75
C ALA A 300 16.45 -10.59 -3.05
N GLU A 301 16.43 -11.45 -2.03
CA GLU A 301 16.33 -12.89 -2.20
C GLU A 301 14.90 -13.37 -1.94
N LYS A 302 14.46 -14.37 -2.71
CA LYS A 302 13.19 -15.05 -2.47
C LYS A 302 13.25 -15.87 -1.20
N CYS A 303 12.17 -15.85 -0.43
CA CYS A 303 11.96 -16.71 0.73
C CYS A 303 10.56 -17.32 0.70
N THR A 304 10.30 -18.30 1.56
CA THR A 304 8.98 -18.90 1.65
C THR A 304 8.06 -18.02 2.51
N LEU A 305 6.75 -18.14 2.31
CA LEU A 305 5.79 -17.46 3.17
C LEU A 305 5.96 -17.87 4.65
N ALA A 306 6.38 -19.11 4.94
CA ALA A 306 6.59 -19.52 6.33
C ALA A 306 7.75 -18.76 7.00
N ASP A 307 8.78 -18.40 6.24
CA ASP A 307 9.93 -17.65 6.71
C ASP A 307 9.60 -16.18 7.03
N SER A 308 8.43 -15.69 6.61
CA SER A 308 7.99 -14.32 6.90
C SER A 308 7.46 -14.16 8.32
N VAL A 309 7.15 -15.26 9.01
CA VAL A 309 6.77 -15.20 10.42
C VAL A 309 7.91 -14.55 11.16
N ASN A 310 7.53 -13.60 11.99
CA ASN A 310 8.42 -12.79 12.74
C ASN A 310 9.21 -11.70 12.00
N PHE A 311 8.64 -11.14 10.94
CA PHE A 311 9.21 -9.99 10.23
C PHE A 311 8.22 -8.82 10.12
N GLN A 312 8.76 -7.61 10.16
CA GLN A 312 8.14 -6.45 9.53
C GLN A 312 8.07 -6.69 8.03
N CYS A 313 6.95 -6.33 7.42
CA CYS A 313 6.83 -6.38 5.99
C CYS A 313 6.05 -5.21 5.41
N GLU A 314 6.33 -4.97 4.15
CA GLU A 314 5.38 -4.39 3.20
C GLU A 314 4.70 -5.53 2.45
N ALA A 315 3.39 -5.48 2.36
CA ALA A 315 2.58 -6.46 1.64
C ALA A 315 1.69 -5.76 0.61
N ILE A 316 1.57 -6.38 -0.57
CA ILE A 316 0.71 -5.90 -1.65
C ILE A 316 -0.41 -6.89 -1.88
N LEU A 317 -1.63 -6.37 -1.93
CA LEU A 317 -2.82 -7.11 -2.32
C LEU A 317 -3.06 -7.00 -3.83
N ASP A 318 -3.40 -8.13 -4.45
CA ASP A 318 -3.87 -8.17 -5.83
C ASP A 318 -5.31 -7.63 -5.99
N GLY A 319 -5.82 -7.64 -7.23
CA GLY A 319 -7.20 -7.28 -7.54
C GLY A 319 -8.27 -8.11 -6.82
N GLN A 320 -7.93 -9.30 -6.31
CA GLN A 320 -8.81 -10.18 -5.53
C GLN A 320 -8.69 -9.95 -4.01
N LYS A 321 -7.91 -8.95 -3.58
CA LYS A 321 -7.60 -8.66 -2.16
C LYS A 321 -6.84 -9.78 -1.46
N GLN A 322 -6.06 -10.57 -2.20
CA GLN A 322 -5.16 -11.57 -1.65
C GLN A 322 -3.73 -11.03 -1.63
N VAL A 323 -2.96 -11.38 -0.61
CA VAL A 323 -1.54 -11.01 -0.50
C VAL A 323 -0.78 -11.74 -1.59
N SER A 324 -0.28 -11.00 -2.58
CA SER A 324 0.41 -11.53 -3.74
C SER A 324 1.90 -11.21 -3.75
N TRP A 325 2.33 -10.21 -2.99
CA TRP A 325 3.73 -9.84 -2.85
C TRP A 325 4.04 -9.35 -1.43
N ILE A 326 5.19 -9.74 -0.89
CA ILE A 326 5.66 -9.40 0.45
C ILE A 326 7.15 -9.07 0.37
N ASN A 327 7.56 -7.97 1.01
CA ASN A 327 8.94 -7.60 1.23
C ASN A 327 9.20 -7.49 2.73
N LEU A 328 10.06 -8.38 3.23
CA LEU A 328 10.49 -8.44 4.62
C LEU A 328 11.58 -7.39 4.85
N LEU A 329 11.37 -6.58 5.88
CA LEU A 329 12.25 -5.49 6.27
C LEU A 329 13.10 -5.94 7.47
N GLU A 330 12.61 -5.70 8.68
CA GLU A 330 13.31 -6.00 9.93
C GLU A 330 12.72 -7.25 10.60
N GLN A 331 13.57 -8.12 11.13
CA GLN A 331 13.11 -9.21 12.00
C GLN A 331 12.80 -8.66 13.39
N ARG A 332 11.73 -9.11 14.03
CA ARG A 332 11.45 -8.65 15.39
C ARG A 332 12.49 -9.15 16.37
N ASP A 333 12.83 -8.24 17.25
CA ASP A 333 13.80 -8.45 18.32
C ASP A 333 13.13 -8.16 19.66
N ASP A 334 12.75 -9.23 20.35
CA ASP A 334 12.17 -9.18 21.70
C ASP A 334 13.27 -9.22 22.79
N SER A 335 14.56 -9.11 22.43
CA SER A 335 15.63 -9.03 23.41
C SER A 335 15.62 -7.69 24.14
N GLY A 336 15.67 -7.74 25.46
CA GLY A 336 15.85 -6.55 26.30
C GLY A 336 14.92 -6.52 27.49
N GLN A 337 15.35 -5.78 28.51
CA GLN A 337 14.50 -5.49 29.64
C GLN A 337 13.36 -4.55 29.21
N THR A 338 12.17 -4.83 29.72
CA THR A 338 10.98 -4.01 29.49
C THR A 338 10.68 -3.19 30.74
N ASP A 339 10.57 -1.88 30.57
CA ASP A 339 10.06 -0.99 31.61
C ASP A 339 8.55 -0.90 31.50
N LYS A 340 7.84 -1.07 32.63
CA LYS A 340 6.39 -1.01 32.67
C LYS A 340 5.95 0.32 33.24
N ILE A 341 5.16 1.07 32.49
CA ILE A 341 4.63 2.37 32.88
C ILE A 341 3.10 2.28 32.89
N ARG A 342 2.50 2.64 34.02
CA ARG A 342 1.05 2.77 34.15
C ARG A 342 0.64 4.23 34.05
N GLY A 343 -0.47 4.49 33.38
CA GLY A 343 -1.05 5.83 33.33
C GLY A 343 -2.30 5.91 32.48
N SER A 344 -2.78 7.13 32.26
CA SER A 344 -3.92 7.41 31.40
C SER A 344 -3.46 7.99 30.06
N VAL A 345 -4.04 7.53 28.96
CA VAL A 345 -3.82 8.07 27.63
C VAL A 345 -4.29 9.52 27.55
N LYS A 346 -3.40 10.41 27.14
CA LYS A 346 -3.72 11.80 26.82
C LYS A 346 -3.95 11.97 25.32
N MET A 347 -3.14 11.32 24.49
CA MET A 347 -3.21 11.39 23.04
C MET A 347 -2.53 10.19 22.40
N VAL A 348 -2.98 9.83 21.20
CA VAL A 348 -2.27 8.94 20.28
C VAL A 348 -2.07 9.71 18.98
N VAL A 349 -0.83 9.76 18.51
CA VAL A 349 -0.45 10.38 17.24
C VAL A 349 0.02 9.25 16.33
N LEU A 350 -0.64 9.07 15.19
CA LEU A 350 -0.28 8.07 14.18
C LEU A 350 0.00 8.78 12.85
N GLY A 351 1.13 8.49 12.24
CA GLY A 351 1.61 9.18 11.04
C GLY A 351 2.99 8.69 10.64
N GLU A 352 3.84 9.62 10.19
CA GLU A 352 5.26 9.35 9.89
C GLU A 352 5.98 8.90 11.17
N ASP A 353 5.85 9.69 12.23
CA ASP A 353 6.21 9.28 13.59
C ASP A 353 4.97 8.94 14.41
N ASN A 354 5.07 7.84 15.15
CA ASN A 354 3.96 7.32 15.96
C ASN A 354 4.28 7.51 17.44
N TYR A 355 3.37 8.14 18.19
CA TYR A 355 3.52 8.40 19.62
C TYR A 355 2.26 8.08 20.39
N ILE A 356 2.44 7.66 21.63
CA ILE A 356 1.41 7.68 22.66
C ILE A 356 1.85 8.62 23.78
N ILE A 357 0.98 9.57 24.14
CA ILE A 357 1.20 10.45 25.27
C ILE A 357 0.45 9.87 26.45
N VAL A 358 1.18 9.47 27.48
CA VAL A 358 0.62 8.88 28.71
C VAL A 358 0.90 9.82 29.87
N ASN A 359 -0.14 10.22 30.59
CA ASN A 359 0.03 10.87 31.89
C ASN A 359 0.21 9.77 32.93
N ASN A 360 1.39 9.68 33.54
CA ASN A 360 1.77 8.57 34.42
C ASN A 360 1.12 8.67 35.81
N MET A 361 1.47 7.74 36.71
CA MET A 361 0.99 7.74 38.11
C MET A 361 1.55 8.88 38.97
N TYR A 362 2.55 9.63 38.47
CA TYR A 362 3.09 10.83 39.11
C TYR A 362 2.52 12.13 38.53
N ALA A 363 1.49 12.03 37.68
CA ALA A 363 0.85 13.12 36.96
C ALA A 363 1.76 13.86 35.97
N GLU A 364 2.78 13.19 35.44
CA GLU A 364 3.69 13.70 34.42
C GLU A 364 3.30 13.18 33.04
N ASP A 365 3.35 14.05 32.02
CA ASP A 365 3.12 13.67 30.64
C ASP A 365 4.38 13.05 30.02
N LEU A 366 4.27 11.80 29.59
CA LEU A 366 5.34 11.07 28.92
C LEU A 366 5.03 10.94 27.43
N PHE A 367 5.96 11.42 26.60
CA PHE A 367 5.92 11.29 25.15
C PHE A 367 6.64 10.01 24.76
N LEU A 368 5.88 8.95 24.50
CA LEU A 368 6.44 7.64 24.27
C LEU A 368 6.32 7.27 22.80
N PRO A 369 7.44 7.11 22.07
CA PRO A 369 7.39 6.67 20.67
C PRO A 369 6.87 5.24 20.61
N LEU A 370 5.96 4.98 19.68
CA LEU A 370 5.43 3.66 19.40
C LEU A 370 6.39 2.94 18.46
N ALA A 371 6.80 1.73 18.84
CA ALA A 371 7.45 0.85 17.90
C ALA A 371 6.46 0.47 16.79
N TRP A 372 6.97 0.18 15.59
CA TRP A 372 6.14 -0.17 14.45
C TRP A 372 5.37 -1.49 14.67
N ASP A 373 5.91 -2.37 15.52
CA ASP A 373 5.34 -3.65 15.94
C ASP A 373 4.55 -3.54 17.26
N ALA A 374 4.29 -2.31 17.74
CA ALA A 374 3.59 -2.15 19.01
C ALA A 374 2.21 -2.81 18.96
N VAL A 375 1.87 -3.55 20.00
CA VAL A 375 0.58 -4.24 20.10
C VAL A 375 -0.25 -3.65 21.23
N LEU A 376 -1.49 -3.28 20.92
CA LEU A 376 -2.49 -2.93 21.94
C LEU A 376 -3.36 -4.14 22.23
N THR A 377 -3.30 -4.64 23.46
CA THR A 377 -4.15 -5.74 23.94
C THR A 377 -5.23 -5.21 24.89
N GLY A 378 -6.42 -5.80 24.84
CA GLY A 378 -7.42 -5.68 25.90
C GLY A 378 -7.96 -7.05 26.28
N ASN A 379 -9.03 -7.10 27.09
CA ASN A 379 -9.56 -8.34 27.69
C ASN A 379 -9.99 -9.46 26.70
N LYS A 380 -10.09 -9.19 25.39
CA LYS A 380 -10.63 -10.17 24.40
C LYS A 380 -9.83 -10.29 23.10
N ALA A 381 -9.17 -9.24 22.64
CA ALA A 381 -8.48 -9.23 21.34
C ALA A 381 -7.45 -8.09 21.25
N THR A 382 -6.52 -8.24 20.29
CA THR A 382 -5.65 -7.16 19.83
C THR A 382 -6.46 -6.07 19.13
N LYS A 383 -6.28 -4.83 19.55
CA LYS A 383 -6.95 -3.64 19.01
C LYS A 383 -5.94 -2.73 18.30
N GLY A 384 -6.43 -1.79 17.52
CA GLY A 384 -5.63 -0.68 17.02
C GLY A 384 -5.45 0.42 18.06
N PHE A 385 -4.30 1.09 18.05
CA PHE A 385 -4.01 2.22 18.93
C PHE A 385 -4.96 3.41 18.71
N ASN A 386 -5.51 3.55 17.50
CA ASN A 386 -6.57 4.51 17.20
C ASN A 386 -7.87 4.30 18.00
N SER A 387 -8.04 3.14 18.65
CA SER A 387 -9.20 2.85 19.50
C SER A 387 -9.07 3.42 20.92
N LEU A 388 -7.86 3.82 21.33
CA LEU A 388 -7.62 4.43 22.63
C LEU A 388 -8.24 5.83 22.68
N LYS A 389 -8.92 6.11 23.79
CA LYS A 389 -9.55 7.41 24.06
C LYS A 389 -8.81 8.14 25.17
N LEU A 390 -8.93 9.46 25.17
CA LEU A 390 -8.50 10.32 26.28
C LEU A 390 -9.04 9.76 27.61
N GLY A 391 -8.15 9.60 28.59
CA GLY A 391 -8.47 9.09 29.92
C GLY A 391 -8.49 7.56 30.03
N ASN A 392 -8.35 6.80 28.94
CA ASN A 392 -8.19 5.34 29.05
C ASN A 392 -6.93 5.01 29.83
N PHE A 393 -7.05 4.17 30.85
CA PHE A 393 -5.90 3.69 31.59
C PHE A 393 -5.21 2.54 30.84
N VAL A 394 -3.89 2.60 30.80
CA VAL A 394 -3.05 1.64 30.09
C VAL A 394 -1.83 1.28 30.93
N ASP A 395 -1.41 0.02 30.81
CA ASP A 395 -0.05 -0.41 31.12
C ASP A 395 0.74 -0.46 29.82
N VAL A 396 1.76 0.38 29.66
CA VAL A 396 2.67 0.36 28.52
C VAL A 396 3.99 -0.30 28.89
N GLU A 397 4.47 -1.18 28.02
CA GLU A 397 5.76 -1.86 28.14
C GLU A 397 6.71 -1.23 27.11
N VAL A 398 7.77 -0.60 27.60
CA VAL A 398 8.78 0.11 26.83
C VAL A 398 10.04 -0.72 26.77
N SER A 399 10.58 -0.92 25.57
CA SER A 399 11.87 -1.58 25.36
C SER A 399 12.65 -0.82 24.30
N LYS A 400 13.96 -0.62 24.54
CA LYS A 400 14.85 0.15 23.65
C LYS A 400 14.28 1.54 23.32
N GLY A 401 13.68 2.19 24.33
CA GLY A 401 13.11 3.53 24.22
C GLY A 401 11.79 3.64 23.46
N LYS A 402 11.18 2.53 23.02
CA LYS A 402 9.90 2.53 22.30
C LYS A 402 8.87 1.64 23.00
N VAL A 403 7.60 2.05 22.94
CA VAL A 403 6.47 1.22 23.41
C VAL A 403 6.30 0.05 22.44
N ARG A 404 6.43 -1.17 22.95
CA ARG A 404 6.24 -2.42 22.19
C ARG A 404 4.89 -3.08 22.50
N LYS A 405 4.34 -2.81 23.68
CA LYS A 405 3.03 -3.33 24.08
C LYS A 405 2.30 -2.33 24.94
N ALA A 406 1.00 -2.24 24.75
CA ALA A 406 0.09 -1.51 25.61
C ALA A 406 -1.06 -2.43 26.00
N THR A 407 -1.44 -2.42 27.27
CA THR A 407 -2.59 -3.16 27.78
C THR A 407 -3.64 -2.16 28.23
N LEU A 408 -4.79 -2.15 27.56
CA LEU A 408 -5.94 -1.36 27.99
C LEU A 408 -6.51 -1.94 29.28
N LEU A 409 -6.55 -1.12 30.32
CA LEU A 409 -7.03 -1.49 31.64
C LEU A 409 -8.54 -1.25 31.75
N ASP A 410 -9.25 -2.24 32.29
CA ASP A 410 -10.69 -2.14 32.58
C ASP A 410 -10.88 -1.50 33.96
N VAL A 411 -11.07 -0.18 33.96
CA VAL A 411 -11.17 0.61 35.18
C VAL A 411 -12.63 0.94 35.50
N LYS A 412 -12.94 1.01 36.79
CA LYS A 412 -14.21 1.48 37.34
C LYS A 412 -14.05 2.85 37.97
N THR A 413 -15.17 3.53 38.18
CA THR A 413 -15.17 4.84 38.87
C THR A 413 -16.21 4.85 39.98
N THR A 414 -15.86 5.43 41.12
CA THR A 414 -16.79 5.77 42.19
C THR A 414 -16.62 7.23 42.59
N SER A 415 -17.59 7.79 43.29
CA SER A 415 -17.52 9.16 43.80
C SER A 415 -18.08 9.18 45.22
N GLY A 416 -17.53 10.06 46.05
CA GLY A 416 -17.90 10.16 47.45
C GLY A 416 -17.20 11.34 48.12
N LYS A 417 -17.45 11.50 49.42
CA LYS A 417 -16.75 12.46 50.27
C LYS A 417 -15.79 11.69 51.17
N VAL A 418 -14.56 12.16 51.32
CA VAL A 418 -13.57 11.51 52.17
C VAL A 418 -14.04 11.60 53.63
N ASP A 419 -14.26 10.47 54.28
CA ASP A 419 -14.58 10.41 55.71
C ASP A 419 -13.30 10.60 56.53
N ARG A 420 -12.36 9.65 56.37
CA ARG A 420 -11.07 9.66 57.05
C ARG A 420 -9.99 8.96 56.25
N ILE A 421 -8.73 9.20 56.62
CA ILE A 421 -7.55 8.53 56.10
C ILE A 421 -6.79 7.96 57.29
N GLU A 422 -6.58 6.65 57.32
CA GLU A 422 -5.98 5.97 58.46
C GLU A 422 -5.19 4.75 57.98
N ASN A 423 -3.97 4.55 58.50
CA ASN A 423 -3.13 3.38 58.21
C ASN A 423 -2.92 3.07 56.71
N GLY A 424 -2.85 4.10 55.86
CA GLY A 424 -2.69 3.93 54.41
C GLY A 424 -3.98 3.57 53.66
N CYS A 425 -5.13 3.62 54.35
CA CYS A 425 -6.45 3.38 53.78
C CYS A 425 -7.24 4.70 53.68
N LEU A 426 -7.93 4.88 52.56
CA LEU A 426 -8.86 5.98 52.33
C LEU A 426 -10.29 5.50 52.52
N TYR A 427 -11.06 6.15 53.40
CA TYR A 427 -12.48 5.82 53.65
C TYR A 427 -13.39 6.91 53.07
N LEU A 428 -14.52 6.50 52.47
CA LEU A 428 -15.57 7.37 51.95
C LEU A 428 -16.80 7.36 52.87
N GLU A 429 -17.49 8.49 52.97
CA GLU A 429 -18.77 8.61 53.68
C GLU A 429 -19.85 7.74 53.00
N GLY A 430 -20.59 6.96 53.78
CA GLY A 430 -21.76 6.17 53.34
C GLY A 430 -21.76 4.72 53.80
N ASP A 431 -22.90 4.05 53.62
CA ASP A 431 -23.08 2.63 53.97
C ASP A 431 -22.64 1.71 52.83
N SER A 432 -22.03 0.57 53.18
CA SER A 432 -21.56 -0.49 52.29
C SER A 432 -22.73 -1.22 51.58
N SER A 433 -23.44 -0.52 50.71
CA SER A 433 -24.49 -1.10 49.86
C SER A 433 -23.88 -1.88 48.68
N GLY A 434 -23.16 -2.96 49.02
CA GLY A 434 -22.93 -4.18 48.24
C GLY A 434 -22.31 -4.13 46.83
N LYS A 435 -22.05 -2.97 46.21
CA LYS A 435 -21.54 -2.90 44.82
C LYS A 435 -20.51 -1.81 44.53
N LYS A 436 -20.19 -0.96 45.50
CA LYS A 436 -19.19 0.10 45.33
C LYS A 436 -18.22 0.10 46.50
N PRO A 437 -16.91 0.16 46.25
CA PRO A 437 -15.93 0.29 47.33
C PRO A 437 -16.19 1.59 48.09
N ILE A 438 -16.24 1.47 49.41
CA ILE A 438 -16.32 2.60 50.35
C ILE A 438 -15.00 2.83 51.08
N TRP A 439 -13.98 1.99 50.84
CA TRP A 439 -12.60 2.27 51.19
C TRP A 439 -11.64 1.78 50.10
N PHE A 440 -10.41 2.29 50.12
CA PHE A 440 -9.33 1.90 49.23
C PHE A 440 -8.04 1.72 50.04
N ASN A 441 -7.46 0.53 49.95
CA ASN A 441 -6.14 0.24 50.51
C ASN A 441 -5.04 0.86 49.64
N HIS A 442 -3.92 1.24 50.26
CA HIS A 442 -2.75 1.81 49.56
C HIS A 442 -3.13 2.97 48.62
N TYR A 443 -4.02 3.85 49.08
CA TYR A 443 -4.54 4.96 48.27
C TYR A 443 -3.42 5.90 47.79
N ASP A 444 -2.29 5.91 48.48
CA ASP A 444 -1.10 6.70 48.23
C ASP A 444 -0.32 6.28 46.97
N TYR A 445 -0.59 5.08 46.42
CA TYR A 445 -0.11 4.71 45.08
C TYR A 445 -0.96 5.28 43.94
N ALA A 446 -2.18 5.75 44.22
CA ALA A 446 -2.99 6.44 43.24
C ALA A 446 -2.44 7.85 43.00
N ARG A 447 -2.55 8.33 41.76
CA ARG A 447 -2.23 9.74 41.49
C ARG A 447 -3.32 10.62 42.07
N LEU A 448 -2.93 11.65 42.81
CA LEU A 448 -3.86 12.64 43.36
C LEU A 448 -3.87 13.90 42.50
N VAL A 449 -5.04 14.29 42.00
CA VAL A 449 -5.21 15.44 41.12
C VAL A 449 -6.39 16.30 41.54
N ASN A 450 -6.37 17.59 41.18
CA ASN A 450 -7.53 18.46 41.30
C ASN A 450 -8.50 18.27 40.13
N LYS A 451 -9.56 19.09 40.09
CA LYS A 451 -10.59 19.06 39.05
C LYS A 451 -10.01 19.30 37.65
N GLU A 452 -9.00 20.15 37.55
CA GLU A 452 -8.28 20.48 36.31
C GLU A 452 -7.26 19.39 35.90
N GLY A 453 -7.01 18.39 36.75
CA GLY A 453 -6.04 17.32 36.50
C GLY A 453 -4.61 17.65 36.95
N THR A 454 -4.40 18.76 37.65
CA THR A 454 -3.11 19.15 38.21
C THR A 454 -2.81 18.36 39.48
N ARG A 455 -1.57 17.86 39.60
CA ARG A 455 -1.11 17.08 40.75
C ARG A 455 -1.35 17.83 42.06
N GLN A 456 -1.82 17.08 43.07
CA GLN A 456 -1.94 17.53 44.45
C GLN A 456 -1.01 16.70 45.34
N VAL A 457 -0.58 17.27 46.45
CA VAL A 457 0.34 16.62 47.40
C VAL A 457 -0.41 16.00 48.57
N GLN A 458 -1.59 16.52 48.91
CA GLN A 458 -2.35 16.09 50.10
C GLN A 458 -3.84 15.99 49.80
N LEU A 459 -4.47 14.97 50.39
CA LEU A 459 -5.91 14.76 50.39
C LEU A 459 -6.44 14.99 51.82
N GLN A 460 -7.52 15.75 51.97
CA GLN A 460 -8.08 16.10 53.28
C GLN A 460 -9.42 15.40 53.51
N ALA A 461 -9.70 15.05 54.77
CA ALA A 461 -11.04 14.64 55.18
C ALA A 461 -12.09 15.70 54.81
N GLY A 462 -13.28 15.27 54.44
CA GLY A 462 -14.35 16.10 53.91
C GLY A 462 -14.23 16.50 52.45
N SER A 463 -13.12 16.18 51.76
CA SER A 463 -12.96 16.50 50.33
C SER A 463 -13.91 15.66 49.46
N PRO A 464 -14.64 16.25 48.51
CA PRO A 464 -15.43 15.48 47.54
C PRO A 464 -14.50 14.96 46.43
N VAL A 465 -14.51 13.64 46.22
CA VAL A 465 -13.59 12.95 45.31
C VAL A 465 -14.31 12.07 44.29
N SER A 466 -13.67 11.91 43.13
CA SER A 466 -13.95 10.86 42.16
C SER A 466 -12.74 9.94 42.08
N ILE A 467 -12.93 8.65 42.30
CA ILE A 467 -11.85 7.66 42.35
C ILE A 467 -11.99 6.71 41.18
N THR A 468 -10.95 6.62 40.36
CA THR A 468 -10.80 5.61 39.30
C THR A 468 -9.94 4.48 39.83
N TYR A 469 -10.40 3.23 39.71
CA TYR A 469 -9.76 2.07 40.31
C TYR A 469 -9.82 0.84 39.41
N LEU A 470 -8.90 -0.10 39.64
CA LEU A 470 -8.95 -1.47 39.12
C LEU A 470 -9.65 -2.36 40.11
N ASP A 471 -10.37 -3.33 39.58
CA ASP A 471 -11.00 -4.41 40.33
C ASP A 471 -10.54 -5.73 39.70
N PRO A 472 -9.34 -6.21 40.06
CA PRO A 472 -8.74 -7.39 39.44
C PRO A 472 -9.45 -8.68 39.85
N LEU A 473 -10.08 -8.74 41.02
CA LEU A 473 -10.75 -9.90 41.61
C LEU A 473 -12.16 -9.50 42.09
N PRO A 474 -13.12 -9.27 41.16
CA PRO A 474 -14.45 -8.69 41.45
C PRO A 474 -15.39 -9.50 42.35
N ASN A 475 -14.94 -10.65 42.86
CA ASN A 475 -15.66 -11.49 43.80
C ASN A 475 -14.95 -11.63 45.16
N GLU A 476 -13.76 -11.04 45.29
CA GLU A 476 -13.04 -10.92 46.55
C GLU A 476 -13.41 -9.58 47.21
N ILE A 477 -13.12 -9.47 48.49
CA ILE A 477 -13.37 -8.26 49.27
C ILE A 477 -12.01 -7.57 49.43
N ASP A 478 -11.96 -6.25 49.23
CA ASP A 478 -10.81 -5.37 49.53
C ASP A 478 -9.62 -5.40 48.56
N ASP A 479 -9.85 -5.81 47.32
CA ASP A 479 -8.82 -5.89 46.28
C ASP A 479 -8.80 -4.68 45.32
N GLU A 480 -9.68 -3.69 45.51
CA GLU A 480 -9.75 -2.54 44.63
C GLU A 480 -8.50 -1.66 44.71
N VAL A 481 -7.79 -1.53 43.59
CA VAL A 481 -6.57 -0.74 43.48
C VAL A 481 -6.89 0.64 42.92
N ALA A 482 -6.84 1.66 43.77
CA ALA A 482 -7.01 3.04 43.34
C ALA A 482 -5.90 3.46 42.36
N LEU A 483 -6.29 4.07 41.24
CA LEU A 483 -5.37 4.57 40.21
C LEU A 483 -5.31 6.09 40.16
N GLU A 484 -6.46 6.75 40.23
CA GLU A 484 -6.57 8.21 40.29
C GLU A 484 -7.60 8.60 41.34
N ILE A 485 -7.23 9.55 42.19
CA ILE A 485 -8.14 10.25 43.09
C ILE A 485 -8.21 11.69 42.60
N LYS A 486 -9.38 12.10 42.10
CA LYS A 486 -9.65 13.46 41.63
C LYS A 486 -10.48 14.22 42.65
N VAL A 487 -9.94 15.29 43.21
CA VAL A 487 -10.68 16.24 44.05
C VAL A 487 -11.59 17.09 43.16
N THR A 488 -12.89 17.11 43.46
CA THR A 488 -13.93 17.62 42.54
C THR A 488 -14.43 19.04 42.87
N LYS A 489 -13.97 19.63 43.98
CA LYS A 489 -14.27 21.00 44.38
C LYS A 489 -13.02 21.76 44.76
#